data_AF-A0A1F7I672-F1
#
_entry.id   AF-A0A1F7I672-F1
#
_cell.length_a   1.000
_cell.length_b   1.000
_cell.length_c   1.000
_cell.angle_alpha   90.00
_cell.angle_beta   90.00
_cell.angle_gamma   90.00
#
_symmetry.space_group_name_H-M   'P 1'
#
loop_
_entity.id
_entity.type
_entity.pdbx_description
1 polymer ?
#
loop_
_entity_poly.entity_id
_entity_poly.type
_entity_poly.pdbx_seq_one_letter_code
_entity_poly.pdbx_strand_id
1 'polypeptide(L)'
;MGELVGASEPTINRIQRMFVASYILPVTHDHLVLEAFRLVDRANFVPDSHILEAYANKPLPLTPDGSATISQPEIVGMMLDNAGLTGNENVLEVGTGSAYTAALLSRCAARVTTIERIGALAEQARINLASNGYDNVHVITGDGLAGWPESAPYDLIIVTGAVLDVHSALVEQLAEGGRLLIPVVNPNKSNTDYNKDILRITRKGDQFTMEVVITGVGFVPLVSDLPGGFAEPDIVEEPDTEPTGEEVLAGFDSHLNSMGIQAVGIVNHFLETYPTQLGDMATVPALNARAKEVLNFHLDSNQQSDQEFDDQTAHPPI
;
A
#
# COMPACT_ATOMS: atom_id res chain seq x y z
N MET A 1 4.26 -51.93 -23.01
CA MET A 1 4.11 -50.48 -23.26
C MET A 1 3.59 -49.89 -21.98
N GLY A 2 4.42 -49.15 -21.25
CA GLY A 2 4.03 -48.51 -19.98
C GLY A 2 3.21 -47.26 -20.28
N GLU A 3 2.03 -47.16 -19.66
CA GLU A 3 1.23 -45.95 -19.65
C GLU A 3 2.01 -44.85 -18.90
N LEU A 4 2.24 -43.74 -19.59
CA LEU A 4 2.66 -42.49 -18.99
C LEU A 4 1.56 -42.02 -18.05
N VAL A 5 1.83 -42.11 -16.75
CA VAL A 5 1.05 -41.45 -15.70
C VAL A 5 1.10 -39.95 -16.01
N GLY A 6 -0.01 -39.41 -16.51
CA GLY A 6 -0.17 -37.97 -16.69
C GLY A 6 0.02 -37.27 -15.35
N ALA A 7 0.94 -36.32 -15.30
CA ALA A 7 1.00 -35.37 -14.20
C ALA A 7 -0.38 -34.71 -14.09
N SER A 8 -1.06 -34.88 -12.95
CA SER A 8 -2.33 -34.22 -12.69
C SER A 8 -2.12 -32.71 -12.71
N GLU A 9 -2.93 -31.99 -13.48
CA GLU A 9 -3.03 -30.52 -13.36
C GLU A 9 -3.19 -30.14 -11.88
N PRO A 10 -2.52 -29.07 -11.41
CA PRO A 10 -2.73 -28.59 -10.05
C PRO A 10 -4.22 -28.35 -9.85
N THR A 11 -4.84 -29.05 -8.90
CA THR A 11 -6.27 -28.86 -8.63
C THR A 11 -6.45 -27.48 -8.02
N ILE A 12 -6.86 -26.51 -8.84
CA ILE A 12 -7.19 -25.16 -8.37
C ILE A 12 -8.32 -25.27 -7.34
N ASN A 13 -8.01 -24.92 -6.08
CA ASN A 13 -8.99 -24.98 -4.99
C ASN A 13 -10.21 -24.09 -5.33
N ARG A 14 -11.39 -24.49 -4.87
CA ARG A 14 -12.64 -23.71 -4.98
C ARG A 14 -12.46 -22.26 -4.52
N ILE A 15 -11.70 -22.02 -3.46
CA ILE A 15 -11.45 -20.66 -2.93
C ILE A 15 -10.72 -19.82 -3.97
N GLN A 16 -9.62 -20.31 -4.56
CA GLN A 16 -8.90 -19.63 -5.63
C GLN A 16 -9.80 -19.34 -6.83
N ARG A 17 -10.64 -20.30 -7.26
CA ARG A 17 -11.58 -20.07 -8.37
C ARG A 17 -12.58 -18.96 -8.07
N MET A 18 -13.11 -18.92 -6.85
CA MET A 18 -14.03 -17.86 -6.42
C MET A 18 -13.31 -16.51 -6.35
N PHE A 19 -12.10 -16.48 -5.78
CA PHE A 19 -11.25 -15.30 -5.73
C PHE A 19 -11.00 -14.69 -7.13
N VAL A 20 -10.58 -15.52 -8.09
CA VAL A 20 -10.36 -15.08 -9.48
C VAL A 20 -11.67 -14.59 -10.11
N ALA A 21 -12.76 -15.34 -9.96
CA ALA A 21 -14.05 -14.98 -10.55
C ALA A 21 -14.63 -13.69 -9.95
N SER A 22 -14.43 -13.46 -8.65
CA SER A 22 -15.00 -12.31 -7.93
C SER A 22 -14.21 -11.02 -8.12
N TYR A 23 -12.87 -11.10 -8.15
CA TYR A 23 -12.02 -9.90 -8.07
C TYR A 23 -11.12 -9.68 -9.27
N ILE A 24 -10.76 -10.72 -10.00
CA ILE A 24 -9.78 -10.60 -11.09
C ILE A 24 -10.49 -10.56 -12.45
N LEU A 25 -11.43 -11.48 -12.69
CA LEU A 25 -12.21 -11.52 -13.93
C LEU A 25 -12.91 -10.20 -14.27
N PRO A 26 -13.44 -9.40 -13.31
CA PRO A 26 -14.06 -8.12 -13.64
C PRO A 26 -13.08 -7.03 -14.14
N VAL A 27 -11.79 -7.16 -13.85
CA VAL A 27 -10.80 -6.09 -14.10
C VAL A 27 -9.76 -6.43 -15.15
N THR A 28 -9.73 -7.66 -15.66
CA THR A 28 -8.85 -8.04 -16.75
C THR A 28 -9.53 -8.98 -17.73
N HIS A 29 -9.24 -8.77 -19.01
CA HIS A 29 -9.61 -9.69 -20.08
C HIS A 29 -8.38 -10.42 -20.66
N ASP A 30 -7.19 -10.11 -20.14
CA ASP A 30 -5.96 -10.72 -20.59
C ASP A 30 -5.86 -12.17 -20.11
N HIS A 31 -5.73 -13.09 -21.07
CA HIS A 31 -5.70 -14.52 -20.77
C HIS A 31 -4.46 -14.95 -19.98
N LEU A 32 -3.29 -14.32 -20.20
CA LEU A 32 -2.08 -14.61 -19.45
C LEU A 32 -2.23 -14.16 -18.00
N VAL A 33 -2.77 -12.96 -17.78
CA VAL A 33 -3.02 -12.42 -16.44
C VAL A 33 -4.03 -13.29 -15.70
N LEU A 34 -5.16 -13.62 -16.33
CA LEU A 34 -6.17 -14.51 -15.72
C LEU A 34 -5.61 -15.87 -15.34
N GLU A 35 -4.74 -16.44 -16.19
CA GLU A 35 -4.13 -17.74 -15.91
C GLU A 35 -3.06 -17.65 -14.81
N ALA A 36 -2.26 -16.59 -14.77
CA ALA A 36 -1.34 -16.34 -13.68
C ALA A 36 -2.07 -16.28 -12.34
N PHE A 37 -3.18 -15.53 -12.25
CA PHE A 37 -4.00 -15.48 -11.04
C PHE A 37 -4.69 -16.81 -10.71
N ARG A 38 -4.84 -17.76 -11.64
CA ARG A 38 -5.34 -19.11 -11.32
C ARG A 38 -4.25 -20.00 -10.72
N LEU A 39 -3.01 -19.82 -11.17
CA LEU A 39 -1.88 -20.67 -10.83
C LEU A 39 -1.11 -20.19 -9.59
N VAL A 40 -1.08 -18.88 -9.33
CA VAL A 40 -0.36 -18.29 -8.20
C VAL A 40 -1.30 -18.20 -7.00
N ASP A 41 -1.07 -19.06 -6.01
CA ASP A 41 -1.84 -19.06 -4.77
C ASP A 41 -1.37 -17.94 -3.83
N ARG A 42 -2.20 -16.89 -3.70
CA ARG A 42 -1.91 -15.72 -2.85
C ARG A 42 -1.66 -16.11 -1.39
N ALA A 43 -2.25 -17.20 -0.90
CA ALA A 43 -2.05 -17.68 0.47
C ALA A 43 -0.59 -18.04 0.77
N ASN A 44 0.22 -18.37 -0.24
CA ASN A 44 1.64 -18.68 -0.07
C ASN A 44 2.54 -17.44 0.06
N PHE A 45 1.96 -16.23 -0.05
CA PHE A 45 2.67 -14.96 -0.06
C PHE A 45 2.14 -13.97 0.99
N VAL A 46 1.33 -14.43 1.93
CA VAL A 46 0.88 -13.64 3.08
C VAL A 46 1.54 -14.14 4.36
N PRO A 47 1.77 -13.28 5.37
CA PRO A 47 2.17 -13.73 6.69
C PRO A 47 1.12 -14.66 7.29
N ASP A 48 1.54 -15.60 8.15
CA ASP A 48 0.66 -16.57 8.81
C ASP A 48 -0.50 -15.90 9.57
N SER A 49 -0.28 -14.71 10.14
CA SER A 49 -1.30 -13.91 10.84
C SER A 49 -2.46 -13.48 9.93
N HIS A 50 -2.25 -13.46 8.61
CA HIS A 50 -3.23 -13.02 7.62
C HIS A 50 -3.73 -14.15 6.71
N ILE A 51 -3.43 -15.42 7.01
CA ILE A 51 -3.78 -16.55 6.14
C ILE A 51 -5.29 -16.67 5.88
N LEU A 52 -6.13 -16.35 6.88
CA LEU A 52 -7.59 -16.36 6.75
C LEU A 52 -8.13 -15.26 5.83
N GLU A 53 -7.32 -14.22 5.59
CA GLU A 53 -7.65 -13.06 4.78
C GLU A 53 -6.93 -13.07 3.43
N ALA A 54 -6.18 -14.14 3.12
CA ALA A 54 -5.32 -14.22 1.94
C ALA A 54 -6.04 -13.89 0.63
N TYR A 55 -7.32 -14.25 0.52
CA TYR A 55 -8.16 -14.05 -0.67
C TYR A 55 -9.12 -12.86 -0.54
N ALA A 56 -9.00 -12.06 0.52
CA ALA A 56 -9.76 -10.82 0.63
C ALA A 56 -9.24 -9.80 -0.39
N ASN A 57 -10.14 -9.03 -1.00
CA ASN A 57 -9.77 -7.98 -1.93
C ASN A 57 -9.34 -6.69 -1.20
N LYS A 58 -8.26 -6.78 -0.43
CA LYS A 58 -7.67 -5.66 0.32
C LYS A 58 -6.15 -5.84 0.45
N PRO A 59 -5.38 -4.76 0.71
CA PRO A 59 -3.99 -4.92 1.10
C PRO A 59 -3.88 -5.61 2.46
N LEU A 60 -2.79 -6.35 2.68
CA LEU A 60 -2.48 -6.97 3.98
C LEU A 60 -1.07 -6.55 4.42
N PRO A 61 -0.84 -6.18 5.69
CA PRO A 61 0.48 -5.83 6.20
C PRO A 61 1.50 -6.97 6.02
N LEU A 62 2.72 -6.60 5.62
CA LEU A 62 3.90 -7.48 5.58
C LEU A 62 4.88 -7.16 6.70
N THR A 63 4.79 -5.95 7.26
CA THR A 63 5.58 -5.47 8.39
C THR A 63 4.65 -5.07 9.54
N PRO A 64 5.11 -5.13 10.81
CA PRO A 64 4.28 -4.79 11.97
C PRO A 64 3.75 -3.34 11.95
N ASP A 65 4.54 -2.41 11.41
CA ASP A 65 4.22 -0.99 11.27
C ASP A 65 3.37 -0.68 10.02
N GLY A 66 3.11 -1.68 9.17
CA GLY A 66 2.37 -1.50 7.91
C GLY A 66 3.13 -0.72 6.83
N SER A 67 4.44 -0.47 6.99
CA SER A 67 5.28 0.21 6.00
C SER A 67 5.38 -0.55 4.67
N ALA A 68 5.17 -1.88 4.70
CA ALA A 68 4.95 -2.69 3.51
C ALA A 68 3.65 -3.48 3.60
N THR A 69 2.97 -3.62 2.46
CA THR A 69 1.76 -4.43 2.32
C THR A 69 1.82 -5.26 1.05
N ILE A 70 1.22 -6.46 1.07
CA ILE A 70 0.87 -7.16 -0.17
C ILE A 70 -0.35 -6.44 -0.77
N SER A 71 -0.21 -5.93 -1.98
CA SER A 71 -1.20 -5.03 -2.61
C SER A 71 -2.56 -5.70 -2.79
N GLN A 72 -3.61 -4.88 -2.87
CA GLN A 72 -4.97 -5.35 -3.18
C GLN A 72 -4.99 -6.12 -4.51
N PRO A 73 -5.56 -7.34 -4.55
CA PRO A 73 -5.60 -8.20 -5.74
C PRO A 73 -6.15 -7.53 -7.00
N GLU A 74 -7.26 -6.80 -6.87
CA GLU A 74 -7.92 -6.14 -7.99
C GLU A 74 -7.03 -5.05 -8.61
N ILE A 75 -6.32 -4.27 -7.79
CA ILE A 75 -5.38 -3.26 -8.25
C ILE A 75 -4.21 -3.91 -9.00
N VAL A 76 -3.67 -5.02 -8.48
CA VAL A 76 -2.63 -5.79 -9.17
C VAL A 76 -3.15 -6.30 -10.52
N GLY A 77 -4.37 -6.84 -10.56
CA GLY A 77 -5.02 -7.29 -11.80
C GLY A 77 -5.15 -6.18 -12.84
N MET A 78 -5.64 -5.00 -12.43
CA MET A 78 -5.73 -3.83 -13.30
C MET A 78 -4.37 -3.36 -13.82
N MET A 79 -3.33 -3.38 -12.97
CA MET A 79 -1.98 -3.01 -13.39
C MET A 79 -1.44 -3.99 -14.43
N LEU A 80 -1.57 -5.30 -14.19
CA LEU A 80 -1.09 -6.32 -15.13
C LEU A 80 -1.87 -6.31 -16.45
N ASP A 81 -3.18 -6.02 -16.44
CA ASP A 81 -3.98 -5.83 -17.66
C ASP A 81 -3.47 -4.65 -18.50
N ASN A 82 -3.15 -3.53 -17.84
CA ASN A 82 -2.56 -2.35 -18.49
C ASN A 82 -1.10 -2.54 -18.89
N ALA A 83 -0.47 -3.62 -18.41
CA ALA A 83 0.91 -3.97 -18.68
C ALA A 83 1.07 -4.73 -19.99
N GLY A 84 0.02 -5.05 -20.77
CA GLY A 84 0.11 -5.56 -22.15
C GLY A 84 1.12 -6.69 -22.40
N LEU A 85 1.22 -7.64 -21.47
CA LEU A 85 2.19 -8.72 -21.47
C LEU A 85 1.92 -9.73 -22.60
N THR A 86 2.98 -10.33 -23.15
CA THR A 86 2.92 -11.29 -24.26
C THR A 86 3.64 -12.60 -23.96
N GLY A 87 4.32 -12.71 -22.81
CA GLY A 87 5.08 -13.88 -22.39
C GLY A 87 6.58 -13.79 -22.69
N ASN A 88 7.04 -12.74 -23.38
CA ASN A 88 8.42 -12.61 -23.85
C ASN A 88 9.21 -11.51 -23.13
N GLU A 89 8.56 -10.74 -22.28
CA GLU A 89 9.10 -9.53 -21.67
C GLU A 89 10.26 -9.82 -20.70
N ASN A 90 11.25 -8.95 -20.71
CA ASN A 90 12.17 -8.70 -19.61
C ASN A 90 11.57 -7.64 -18.68
N VAL A 91 11.21 -8.05 -17.48
CA VAL A 91 10.48 -7.21 -16.52
C VAL A 91 11.37 -6.77 -15.37
N LEU A 92 11.24 -5.51 -14.98
CA LEU A 92 11.67 -5.00 -13.69
C LEU A 92 10.45 -4.72 -12.80
N GLU A 93 10.43 -5.28 -11.61
CA GLU A 93 9.53 -4.88 -10.52
C GLU A 93 10.31 -4.08 -9.46
N VAL A 94 9.74 -2.96 -9.02
CA VAL A 94 10.27 -2.13 -7.93
C VAL A 94 9.31 -2.22 -6.75
N GLY A 95 9.77 -2.83 -5.65
CA GLY A 95 8.97 -3.15 -4.48
C GLY A 95 8.57 -4.63 -4.44
N THR A 96 9.53 -5.54 -4.22
CA THR A 96 9.24 -6.99 -4.19
C THR A 96 8.20 -7.35 -3.13
N GLY A 97 8.25 -6.73 -1.94
CA GLY A 97 7.38 -7.06 -0.82
C GLY A 97 7.41 -8.56 -0.51
N SER A 98 6.25 -9.23 -0.62
CA SER A 98 6.15 -10.68 -0.41
C SER A 98 6.50 -11.53 -1.63
N ALA A 99 6.78 -10.92 -2.78
CA ALA A 99 6.96 -11.52 -4.11
C ALA A 99 5.69 -12.07 -4.78
N TYR A 100 4.48 -11.75 -4.29
CA TYR A 100 3.25 -12.16 -4.96
C TYR A 100 3.13 -11.62 -6.38
N THR A 101 3.38 -10.33 -6.58
CA THR A 101 3.32 -9.70 -7.90
C THR A 101 4.47 -10.19 -8.80
N ALA A 102 5.68 -10.36 -8.26
CA ALA A 102 6.78 -11.04 -8.95
C ALA A 102 6.39 -12.43 -9.48
N ALA A 103 5.72 -13.25 -8.66
CA ALA A 103 5.26 -14.58 -9.02
C ALA A 103 4.14 -14.57 -10.08
N LEU A 104 3.28 -13.56 -10.08
CA LEU A 104 2.30 -13.34 -11.17
C LEU A 104 3.01 -12.97 -12.47
N LEU A 105 3.93 -12.01 -12.42
CA LEU A 105 4.72 -11.57 -13.58
C LEU A 105 5.52 -12.71 -14.18
N SER A 106 6.06 -13.60 -13.35
CA SER A 106 6.87 -14.74 -13.79
C SER A 106 6.07 -15.75 -14.63
N ARG A 107 4.74 -15.76 -14.51
CA ARG A 107 3.82 -16.56 -15.33
C ARG A 107 3.41 -15.87 -16.63
N CYS A 108 3.64 -14.56 -16.72
CA CYS A 108 3.25 -13.72 -17.85
C CYS A 108 4.42 -13.19 -18.68
N ALA A 109 5.66 -13.43 -18.26
CA ALA A 109 6.87 -12.85 -18.87
C ALA A 109 8.01 -13.87 -18.92
N ALA A 110 9.03 -13.59 -19.75
CA ALA A 110 10.17 -14.48 -19.91
C ALA A 110 11.07 -14.48 -18.67
N ARG A 111 11.31 -13.31 -18.08
CA ARG A 111 12.12 -13.15 -16.86
C ARG A 111 11.67 -11.94 -16.05
N VAL A 112 11.83 -12.02 -14.74
CA VAL A 112 11.52 -10.94 -13.81
C VAL A 112 12.74 -10.64 -12.96
N THR A 113 13.19 -9.40 -12.96
CA THR A 113 14.06 -8.85 -11.92
C THR A 113 13.18 -8.07 -10.96
N THR A 114 13.33 -8.26 -9.65
CA THR A 114 12.56 -7.54 -8.64
C THR A 114 13.48 -6.98 -7.56
N ILE A 115 13.25 -5.74 -7.14
CA ILE A 115 14.11 -5.03 -6.18
C ILE A 115 13.31 -4.67 -4.92
N GLU A 116 13.89 -4.95 -3.76
CA GLU A 116 13.33 -4.63 -2.45
C GLU A 116 14.36 -3.96 -1.54
N ARG A 117 13.97 -2.85 -0.89
CA ARG A 117 14.87 -2.12 0.01
C ARG A 117 15.01 -2.81 1.37
N ILE A 118 13.92 -3.40 1.88
CA ILE A 118 13.88 -4.03 3.20
C ILE A 118 14.47 -5.43 3.08
N GLY A 119 15.71 -5.59 3.56
CA GLY A 119 16.46 -6.85 3.43
C GLY A 119 15.73 -8.09 3.95
N ALA A 120 14.97 -7.96 5.04
CA ALA A 120 14.15 -9.05 5.58
C ALA A 120 13.03 -9.49 4.63
N LEU A 121 12.36 -8.54 3.96
CA LEU A 121 11.34 -8.84 2.95
C LEU A 121 11.97 -9.46 1.70
N ALA A 122 13.11 -8.94 1.25
CA ALA A 122 13.84 -9.50 0.12
C ALA A 122 14.22 -10.98 0.36
N GLU A 123 14.63 -11.33 1.58
CA GLU A 123 14.95 -12.71 1.92
C GLU A 123 13.69 -13.58 1.98
N GLN A 124 12.63 -13.10 2.62
CA GLN A 124 11.35 -13.82 2.65
C GLN A 124 10.78 -14.04 1.24
N ALA A 125 10.90 -13.05 0.36
CA ALA A 125 10.54 -13.13 -1.05
C ALA A 125 11.29 -14.25 -1.77
N ARG A 126 12.61 -14.37 -1.57
CA ARG A 126 13.41 -15.49 -2.15
C ARG A 126 12.91 -16.84 -1.66
N ILE A 127 12.61 -16.97 -0.36
CA ILE A 127 12.07 -18.19 0.24
C ILE A 127 10.71 -18.54 -0.37
N ASN A 128 9.80 -17.56 -0.48
CA ASN A 128 8.47 -17.76 -1.06
C ASN A 128 8.57 -18.22 -2.51
N LEU A 129 9.41 -17.56 -3.32
CA LEU A 129 9.60 -17.90 -4.73
C LEU A 129 10.20 -19.30 -4.90
N ALA A 130 11.28 -19.62 -4.18
CA ALA A 130 11.95 -20.92 -4.25
C ALA A 130 11.04 -22.07 -3.79
N SER A 131 10.29 -21.87 -2.70
CA SER A 131 9.39 -22.90 -2.15
C SER A 131 8.22 -23.23 -3.07
N ASN A 132 7.88 -22.31 -3.99
CA ASN A 132 6.80 -22.48 -4.96
C ASN A 132 7.29 -22.70 -6.41
N GLY A 133 8.61 -22.86 -6.62
CA GLY A 133 9.19 -23.23 -7.92
C GLY A 133 9.21 -22.12 -8.97
N TYR A 134 9.42 -20.86 -8.55
CA TYR A 134 9.53 -19.72 -9.45
C TYR A 134 11.00 -19.43 -9.81
N ASP A 135 11.50 -20.10 -10.85
CA ASP A 135 12.93 -20.09 -11.18
C ASP A 135 13.36 -18.94 -12.11
N ASN A 136 12.41 -18.21 -12.70
CA ASN A 136 12.66 -17.08 -13.61
C ASN A 136 12.49 -15.71 -12.94
N VAL A 137 12.59 -15.65 -11.61
CA VAL A 137 12.55 -14.42 -10.81
C VAL A 137 13.87 -14.21 -10.07
N HIS A 138 14.49 -13.05 -10.26
CA HIS A 138 15.72 -12.65 -9.58
C HIS A 138 15.44 -11.53 -8.58
N VAL A 139 15.65 -11.80 -7.29
CA VAL A 139 15.40 -10.85 -6.20
C VAL A 139 16.67 -10.14 -5.77
N ILE A 140 16.65 -8.82 -5.87
CA ILE A 140 17.73 -7.91 -5.51
C ILE A 140 17.34 -7.16 -4.24
N THR A 141 18.31 -7.01 -3.34
CA THR A 141 18.17 -6.12 -2.19
C THR A 141 18.83 -4.79 -2.53
N GLY A 142 18.07 -3.70 -2.56
CA GLY A 142 18.58 -2.37 -2.94
C GLY A 142 17.51 -1.30 -3.10
N ASP A 143 17.93 -0.08 -3.44
CA ASP A 143 17.02 1.02 -3.77
C ASP A 143 16.46 0.82 -5.19
N GLY A 144 15.16 0.53 -5.26
CA GLY A 144 14.51 0.26 -6.54
C GLY A 144 14.23 1.50 -7.39
N LEU A 145 14.29 2.72 -6.85
CA LEU A 145 14.07 3.95 -7.65
C LEU A 145 15.25 4.21 -8.61
N ALA A 146 16.43 3.67 -8.30
CA ALA A 146 17.58 3.64 -9.20
C ALA A 146 17.41 2.65 -10.37
N GLY A 147 16.40 1.78 -10.32
CA GLY A 147 16.25 0.65 -11.23
C GLY A 147 17.39 -0.37 -11.09
N TRP A 148 17.62 -1.16 -12.15
CA TRP A 148 18.72 -2.13 -12.19
C TRP A 148 19.37 -2.20 -13.58
N PRO A 149 20.42 -1.39 -13.82
CA PRO A 149 21.04 -1.29 -15.14
C PRO A 149 21.63 -2.59 -15.68
N GLU A 150 22.02 -3.55 -14.82
CA GLU A 150 22.69 -4.78 -15.28
C GLU A 150 21.80 -5.70 -16.12
N SER A 151 20.48 -5.62 -15.93
CA SER A 151 19.49 -6.38 -16.72
C SER A 151 18.68 -5.48 -17.66
N ALA A 152 19.00 -4.19 -17.76
CA ALA A 152 18.37 -3.27 -18.69
C ALA A 152 18.82 -3.57 -20.15
N PRO A 153 18.02 -3.19 -21.16
CA PRO A 153 16.75 -2.49 -21.07
C PRO A 153 15.56 -3.42 -20.74
N TYR A 154 14.49 -2.84 -20.19
CA TYR A 154 13.27 -3.54 -19.78
C TYR A 154 12.09 -3.26 -20.72
N ASP A 155 11.36 -4.33 -21.06
CA ASP A 155 10.11 -4.21 -21.83
C ASP A 155 8.96 -3.71 -20.94
N LEU A 156 9.03 -4.03 -19.64
CA LEU A 156 8.11 -3.55 -18.62
C LEU A 156 8.89 -3.19 -17.36
N ILE A 157 8.62 -2.01 -16.82
CA ILE A 157 8.94 -1.65 -15.45
C ILE A 157 7.61 -1.46 -14.71
N ILE A 158 7.45 -2.08 -13.54
CA ILE A 158 6.26 -1.92 -12.71
C ILE A 158 6.69 -1.58 -11.29
N VAL A 159 6.15 -0.48 -10.76
CA VAL A 159 6.45 0.00 -9.41
C VAL A 159 5.24 -0.28 -8.52
N THR A 160 5.47 -0.95 -7.40
CA THR A 160 4.42 -1.40 -6.45
C THR A 160 4.46 -0.62 -5.14
N GLY A 161 5.03 0.59 -5.18
CA GLY A 161 4.97 1.64 -4.17
C GLY A 161 4.71 3.00 -4.83
N ALA A 162 4.18 3.95 -4.08
CA ALA A 162 3.91 5.30 -4.60
C ALA A 162 5.18 6.14 -4.65
N VAL A 163 5.33 6.95 -5.69
CA VAL A 163 6.38 7.99 -5.79
C VAL A 163 5.76 9.39 -5.76
N LEU A 164 6.54 10.38 -5.34
CA LEU A 164 6.20 11.80 -5.46
C LEU A 164 6.29 12.26 -6.92
N ASP A 165 7.28 11.76 -7.65
CA ASP A 165 7.50 12.05 -9.07
C ASP A 165 8.25 10.89 -9.74
N VAL A 166 8.19 10.82 -11.07
CA VAL A 166 8.82 9.75 -11.85
C VAL A 166 10.33 10.02 -11.98
N HIS A 167 11.16 9.19 -11.35
CA HIS A 167 12.61 9.31 -11.45
C HIS A 167 13.13 8.90 -12.85
N SER A 168 14.06 9.68 -13.42
CA SER A 168 14.56 9.47 -14.79
C SER A 168 15.23 8.11 -14.99
N ALA A 169 15.93 7.61 -13.99
CA ALA A 169 16.60 6.30 -14.02
C ALA A 169 15.67 5.13 -14.44
N LEU A 170 14.40 5.14 -14.01
CA LEU A 170 13.44 4.13 -14.43
C LEU A 170 13.09 4.27 -15.92
N VAL A 171 12.81 5.50 -16.35
CA VAL A 171 12.41 5.80 -17.74
C VAL A 171 13.55 5.53 -18.72
N GLU A 172 14.79 5.85 -18.34
CA GLU A 172 16.00 5.64 -19.14
C GLU A 172 16.32 4.15 -19.36
N GLN A 173 15.86 3.27 -18.45
CA GLN A 173 16.05 1.82 -18.54
C GLN A 173 14.97 1.11 -19.38
N LEU A 174 13.98 1.83 -19.92
CA LEU A 174 12.97 1.25 -20.81
C LEU A 174 13.55 0.90 -22.19
N ALA A 175 13.21 -0.30 -22.69
CA ALA A 175 13.41 -0.68 -24.08
C ALA A 175 12.56 0.17 -25.04
N GLU A 176 12.87 0.13 -26.33
CA GLU A 176 11.98 0.71 -27.35
C GLU A 176 10.60 0.05 -27.31
N GLY A 177 9.53 0.84 -27.23
CA GLY A 177 8.17 0.32 -27.00
C GLY A 177 7.92 -0.19 -25.58
N GLY A 178 8.93 -0.19 -24.71
CA GLY A 178 8.82 -0.55 -23.31
C GLY A 178 7.93 0.42 -22.53
N ARG A 179 7.34 -0.08 -21.45
CA ARG A 179 6.37 0.66 -20.64
C ARG A 179 6.72 0.65 -19.15
N LEU A 180 6.47 1.76 -18.50
CA LEU A 180 6.54 1.94 -17.05
C LEU A 180 5.14 2.11 -16.50
N LEU A 181 4.75 1.27 -15.53
CA LEU A 181 3.55 1.45 -14.71
C LEU A 181 3.96 1.89 -13.31
N ILE A 182 3.50 3.06 -12.88
CA ILE A 182 3.98 3.68 -11.64
C ILE A 182 2.85 4.46 -10.93
N PRO A 183 2.56 4.16 -9.65
CA PRO A 183 1.68 4.98 -8.83
C PRO A 183 2.37 6.29 -8.46
N VAL A 184 1.78 7.41 -8.83
CA VAL A 184 2.30 8.76 -8.54
C VAL A 184 1.27 9.54 -7.73
N VAL A 185 1.73 10.30 -6.74
CA VAL A 185 0.85 11.19 -5.96
C VAL A 185 0.19 12.22 -6.87
N ASN A 186 -1.14 12.31 -6.80
CA ASN A 186 -1.96 13.34 -7.42
C ASN A 186 -2.35 14.39 -6.37
N PRO A 187 -1.70 15.57 -6.36
CA PRO A 187 -1.95 16.60 -5.35
C PRO A 187 -3.34 17.25 -5.45
N ASN A 188 -4.08 17.02 -6.54
CA ASN A 188 -5.43 17.55 -6.72
C ASN A 188 -6.50 16.71 -6.02
N LYS A 189 -6.13 15.59 -5.39
CA LYS A 189 -7.05 14.72 -4.65
C LYS A 189 -6.92 14.96 -3.15
N SER A 190 -8.03 15.33 -2.52
CA SER A 190 -8.09 15.62 -1.08
C SER A 190 -8.06 14.38 -0.20
N ASN A 191 -8.44 13.22 -0.71
CA ASN A 191 -8.39 11.96 0.03
C ASN A 191 -6.96 11.41 0.01
N THR A 192 -6.23 11.58 1.11
CA THR A 192 -4.82 11.18 1.26
C THR A 192 -4.58 9.68 1.08
N ASP A 193 -5.56 8.84 1.39
CA ASP A 193 -5.41 7.39 1.29
C ASP A 193 -5.43 6.95 -0.19
N TYR A 194 -6.26 7.61 -1.01
CA TYR A 194 -6.49 7.30 -2.42
C TYR A 194 -6.09 8.44 -3.37
N ASN A 195 -5.11 9.26 -2.98
CA ASN A 195 -4.63 10.39 -3.78
C ASN A 195 -3.62 10.01 -4.86
N LYS A 196 -3.47 8.73 -5.23
CA LYS A 196 -2.48 8.32 -6.23
C LYS A 196 -3.19 7.90 -7.52
N ASP A 197 -2.52 8.16 -8.64
CA ASP A 197 -2.90 7.69 -9.96
C ASP A 197 -1.77 6.82 -10.52
N ILE A 198 -2.13 5.75 -11.23
CA ILE A 198 -1.16 4.90 -11.91
C ILE A 198 -0.97 5.46 -13.30
N LEU A 199 0.26 5.88 -13.57
CA LEU A 199 0.68 6.34 -14.88
C LEU A 199 1.23 5.17 -15.69
N ARG A 200 0.92 5.16 -16.98
CA ARG A 200 1.63 4.38 -17.98
C ARG A 200 2.49 5.31 -18.83
N ILE A 201 3.80 5.12 -18.79
CA ILE A 201 4.75 5.84 -19.64
C ILE A 201 5.31 4.85 -20.66
N THR A 202 5.22 5.17 -21.95
CA THR A 202 5.69 4.31 -23.04
C THR A 202 6.78 5.01 -23.83
N ARG A 203 7.91 4.32 -24.07
CA ARG A 203 9.00 4.81 -24.91
C ARG A 203 8.67 4.69 -26.40
N LYS A 204 8.92 5.75 -27.17
CA LYS A 204 8.81 5.82 -28.63
C LYS A 204 10.02 6.56 -29.20
N GLY A 205 11.08 5.82 -29.51
CA GLY A 205 12.39 6.37 -29.86
C GLY A 205 12.98 7.18 -28.70
N ASP A 206 13.22 8.47 -28.98
CA ASP A 206 13.72 9.46 -28.01
C ASP A 206 12.58 10.21 -27.28
N GLN A 207 11.33 9.82 -27.52
CA GLN A 207 10.16 10.43 -26.90
C GLN A 207 9.45 9.47 -25.95
N PHE A 208 8.66 10.03 -25.04
CA PHE A 208 7.82 9.28 -24.12
C PHE A 208 6.38 9.78 -24.19
N THR A 209 5.43 8.85 -24.18
CA THR A 209 4.00 9.17 -24.01
C THR A 209 3.56 8.77 -22.61
N MET A 210 2.77 9.62 -21.95
CA MET A 210 2.28 9.40 -20.59
C MET A 210 0.76 9.41 -20.58
N GLU A 211 0.17 8.41 -19.93
CA GLU A 211 -1.28 8.23 -19.77
C GLU A 211 -1.60 7.91 -18.32
N VAL A 212 -2.69 8.48 -17.78
CA VAL A 212 -3.26 8.01 -16.52
C VAL A 212 -4.16 6.82 -16.82
N VAL A 213 -3.80 5.63 -16.33
CA VAL A 213 -4.52 4.39 -16.66
C VAL A 213 -5.44 3.90 -15.54
N ILE A 214 -5.12 4.21 -14.28
CA ILE A 214 -5.94 3.87 -13.12
C ILE A 214 -5.90 5.07 -12.16
N THR A 215 -7.05 5.45 -11.61
CA THR A 215 -7.16 6.62 -10.75
C THR A 215 -7.64 6.26 -9.35
N GLY A 216 -7.13 6.93 -8.33
CA GLY A 216 -7.72 6.86 -7.00
C GLY A 216 -7.29 5.62 -6.23
N VAL A 217 -5.99 5.32 -6.27
CA VAL A 217 -5.41 4.12 -5.66
C VAL A 217 -4.65 4.47 -4.38
N GLY A 218 -4.58 3.51 -3.46
CA GLY A 218 -3.72 3.56 -2.29
C GLY A 218 -2.48 2.68 -2.48
N PHE A 219 -1.31 3.25 -2.24
CA PHE A 219 -0.02 2.54 -2.23
C PHE A 219 0.83 3.06 -1.08
N VAL A 220 1.62 2.18 -0.48
CA VAL A 220 2.63 2.57 0.50
C VAL A 220 3.69 3.46 -0.17
N PRO A 221 4.28 4.43 0.54
CA PRO A 221 5.36 5.26 0.01
C PRO A 221 6.56 4.43 -0.44
N LEU A 222 7.10 4.70 -1.63
CA LEU A 222 8.39 4.20 -2.07
C LEU A 222 9.48 5.08 -1.46
N VAL A 223 10.13 4.56 -0.43
CA VAL A 223 11.17 5.30 0.31
C VAL A 223 12.52 5.21 -0.41
N SER A 224 13.11 6.36 -0.73
CA SER A 224 14.39 6.50 -1.42
C SER A 224 14.97 7.89 -1.20
N ASP A 225 16.30 7.99 -1.14
CA ASP A 225 17.03 9.27 -1.10
C ASP A 225 17.11 9.95 -2.49
N LEU A 226 16.66 9.26 -3.54
CA LEU A 226 16.65 9.79 -4.91
C LEU A 226 15.43 10.69 -5.16
N PRO A 227 15.55 11.68 -6.08
CA PRO A 227 14.45 12.59 -6.42
C PRO A 227 13.15 11.87 -6.80
N GLY A 228 12.02 12.25 -6.20
CA GLY A 228 10.74 11.61 -6.45
C GLY A 228 10.44 10.42 -5.51
N GLY A 229 11.43 9.92 -4.77
CA GLY A 229 11.23 9.04 -3.63
C GLY A 229 10.65 9.79 -2.43
N PHE A 230 10.04 9.05 -1.50
CA PHE A 230 9.73 9.57 -0.17
C PHE A 230 10.98 9.49 0.70
N ALA A 231 11.22 10.52 1.51
CA ALA A 231 12.24 10.45 2.56
C ALA A 231 11.87 9.35 3.57
N GLU A 232 12.86 8.79 4.25
CA GLU A 232 12.57 7.95 5.41
C GLU A 232 11.69 8.74 6.39
N PRO A 233 10.62 8.14 6.93
CA PRO A 233 9.93 8.75 8.05
C PRO A 233 10.98 8.92 9.15
N ASP A 234 11.09 10.12 9.72
CA ASP A 234 11.97 10.37 10.85
C ASP A 234 11.72 9.26 11.86
N ILE A 235 12.74 8.41 12.12
CA ILE A 235 12.72 7.53 13.28
C ILE A 235 12.88 8.47 14.47
N VAL A 236 11.76 9.06 14.90
CA VAL A 236 11.64 9.50 16.27
C VAL A 236 11.72 8.20 17.04
N GLU A 237 12.87 7.91 17.66
CA GLU A 237 12.93 6.91 18.72
C GLU A 237 11.75 7.23 19.63
N GLU A 238 10.76 6.33 19.73
CA GLU A 238 9.71 6.52 20.70
C GLU A 238 10.42 6.72 22.04
N PRO A 239 10.27 7.89 22.68
CA PRO A 239 10.89 8.07 23.98
C PRO A 239 10.36 6.94 24.87
N ASP A 240 11.23 6.32 25.66
CA ASP A 240 10.91 5.24 26.63
C ASP A 240 9.82 5.63 27.66
N THR A 241 9.29 6.83 27.56
CA THR A 241 8.22 7.41 28.36
C THR A 241 7.22 8.08 27.44
N GLU A 242 5.93 7.73 27.59
CA GLU A 242 4.84 8.45 26.91
C GLU A 242 5.01 9.97 27.11
N PRO A 243 4.93 10.77 26.03
CA PRO A 243 5.07 12.20 26.12
C PRO A 243 3.99 12.76 27.02
N THR A 244 4.38 13.69 27.88
CA THR A 244 3.40 14.37 28.75
C THR A 244 2.43 15.17 27.88
N GLY A 245 1.18 15.35 28.35
CA GLY A 245 0.18 16.12 27.60
C GLY A 245 0.66 17.53 27.19
N GLU A 246 1.62 18.10 27.92
CA GLU A 246 2.25 19.38 27.64
C GLU A 246 3.23 19.33 26.44
N GLU A 247 3.95 18.22 26.27
CA GLU A 247 4.89 18.01 25.16
C GLU A 247 4.17 17.71 23.84
N VAL A 248 3.08 16.94 23.90
CA VAL A 248 2.18 16.71 22.77
C VAL A 248 1.60 18.03 22.27
N LEU A 249 1.15 18.89 23.19
CA LEU A 249 0.59 20.19 22.85
C LEU A 249 1.63 21.17 22.26
N ALA A 250 2.86 21.18 22.79
CA ALA A 250 3.93 22.05 22.28
C ALA A 250 4.37 21.66 20.86
N GLY A 251 4.42 20.36 20.55
CA GLY A 251 4.69 19.87 19.20
C GLY A 251 3.61 20.27 18.19
N PHE A 252 2.33 20.12 18.59
CA PHE A 252 1.18 20.46 17.77
C PHE A 252 1.07 21.97 17.46
N ASP A 253 1.32 22.84 18.43
CA ASP A 253 1.26 24.31 18.24
C ASP A 253 2.33 24.84 17.27
N SER A 254 3.50 24.18 17.22
CA SER A 254 4.60 24.55 16.31
C SER A 254 4.28 24.24 14.85
N HIS A 255 3.63 23.09 14.59
CA HIS A 255 3.31 22.62 13.25
C HIS A 255 2.11 23.37 12.66
N LEU A 256 1.08 23.66 13.47
CA LEU A 256 -0.15 24.28 13.00
C LEU A 256 -0.05 25.79 12.78
N ASN A 257 0.78 26.50 13.56
CA ASN A 257 1.12 27.91 13.29
C ASN A 257 1.83 28.09 11.94
N SER A 258 2.57 27.08 11.48
CA SER A 258 3.20 27.10 10.15
C SER A 258 2.19 26.94 9.01
N MET A 259 0.98 26.42 9.30
CA MET A 259 -0.08 26.13 8.32
C MET A 259 -1.29 27.09 8.40
N GLY A 260 -1.32 28.03 9.35
CA GLY A 260 -2.34 29.08 9.43
C GLY A 260 -3.75 28.63 9.85
N ILE A 261 -3.88 27.48 10.51
CA ILE A 261 -5.17 26.87 10.89
C ILE A 261 -5.65 27.45 12.22
N GLN A 262 -6.90 27.95 12.27
CA GLN A 262 -7.46 28.54 13.49
C GLN A 262 -7.93 27.49 14.50
N ALA A 263 -7.70 27.79 15.79
CA ALA A 263 -7.85 26.91 16.95
C ALA A 263 -9.20 26.18 17.13
N VAL A 264 -10.26 26.57 16.42
CA VAL A 264 -11.56 25.88 16.48
C VAL A 264 -11.53 24.52 15.76
N GLY A 265 -10.73 24.38 14.69
CA GLY A 265 -10.56 23.08 14.00
C GLY A 265 -9.80 22.05 14.84
N ILE A 266 -8.94 22.53 15.74
CA ILE A 266 -8.09 21.71 16.63
C ILE A 266 -8.94 20.96 17.65
N VAL A 267 -9.93 21.64 18.24
CA VAL A 267 -10.80 21.06 19.27
C VAL A 267 -11.63 19.92 18.71
N ASN A 268 -12.25 20.09 17.54
CA ASN A 268 -13.11 19.06 16.97
C ASN A 268 -12.35 17.78 16.60
N HIS A 269 -11.17 17.90 15.98
CA HIS A 269 -10.37 16.73 15.60
C HIS A 269 -9.87 15.95 16.83
N PHE A 270 -9.47 16.66 17.89
CA PHE A 270 -9.03 16.01 19.12
C PHE A 270 -10.17 15.30 19.86
N LEU A 271 -11.37 15.90 19.89
CA LEU A 271 -12.58 15.30 20.47
C LEU A 271 -12.99 14.01 19.75
N GLU A 272 -12.83 13.96 18.43
CA GLU A 272 -13.12 12.77 17.62
C GLU A 272 -12.10 11.65 17.83
N THR A 273 -10.85 12.00 18.12
CA THR A 273 -9.73 11.04 18.16
C THR A 273 -9.49 10.48 19.57
N TYR A 274 -9.68 11.27 20.63
CA TYR A 274 -9.34 10.90 22.01
C TYR A 274 -10.43 11.29 23.03
N PRO A 275 -11.64 10.66 22.96
CA PRO A 275 -12.82 11.10 23.69
C PRO A 275 -12.74 10.94 25.22
N THR A 276 -11.79 10.16 25.75
CA THR A 276 -11.68 9.87 27.19
C THR A 276 -10.71 10.78 27.96
N GLN A 277 -10.01 11.69 27.29
CA GLN A 277 -8.98 12.57 27.90
C GLN A 277 -9.42 14.05 28.02
N LEU A 278 -10.71 14.33 27.87
CA LEU A 278 -11.28 15.69 27.84
C LEU A 278 -11.06 16.53 29.12
N GLY A 279 -10.96 15.88 30.28
CA GLY A 279 -10.97 16.56 31.59
C GLY A 279 -9.79 17.51 31.84
N ASP A 280 -8.63 17.21 31.24
CA ASP A 280 -7.40 17.97 31.49
C ASP A 280 -7.23 19.19 30.56
N MET A 281 -7.98 19.29 29.45
CA MET A 281 -7.84 20.37 28.46
C MET A 281 -8.53 21.68 28.85
N ALA A 282 -9.56 21.65 29.71
CA ALA A 282 -10.32 22.85 30.08
C ALA A 282 -9.49 23.89 30.88
N THR A 283 -8.34 23.48 31.40
CA THR A 283 -7.45 24.32 32.21
C THR A 283 -6.34 25.00 31.42
N VAL A 284 -6.21 24.72 30.11
CA VAL A 284 -5.11 25.21 29.27
C VAL A 284 -5.23 26.72 29.01
N PRO A 285 -4.26 27.55 29.44
CA PRO A 285 -4.36 29.01 29.38
C PRO A 285 -4.41 29.58 27.95
N ALA A 286 -3.75 28.92 26.98
CA ALA A 286 -3.58 29.38 25.60
C ALA A 286 -4.83 29.23 24.70
N LEU A 287 -5.84 28.48 25.14
CA LEU A 287 -7.10 28.33 24.40
C LEU A 287 -7.86 29.67 24.34
N ASN A 288 -8.24 30.06 23.12
CA ASN A 288 -9.05 31.27 22.92
C ASN A 288 -10.50 31.06 23.42
N ALA A 289 -11.21 32.17 23.66
CA ALA A 289 -12.55 32.14 24.26
C ALA A 289 -13.55 31.25 23.49
N ARG A 290 -13.43 31.21 22.16
CA ARG A 290 -14.33 30.41 21.30
C ARG A 290 -14.05 28.91 21.41
N ALA A 291 -12.79 28.51 21.53
CA ALA A 291 -12.40 27.13 21.74
C ALA A 291 -12.83 26.62 23.12
N LYS A 292 -12.75 27.47 24.15
CA LYS A 292 -13.27 27.19 25.50
C LYS A 292 -14.79 27.00 25.52
N GLU A 293 -15.55 27.79 24.76
CA GLU A 293 -17.00 27.61 24.61
C GLU A 293 -17.38 26.26 23.99
N VAL A 294 -16.66 25.83 22.94
CA VAL A 294 -16.91 24.53 22.27
C VAL A 294 -16.57 23.36 23.18
N LEU A 295 -15.48 23.47 23.95
CA LEU A 295 -15.06 22.44 24.91
C LEU A 295 -16.09 22.29 26.04
N ASN A 296 -16.53 23.41 26.62
CA ASN A 296 -17.54 23.40 27.69
C ASN A 296 -18.89 22.85 27.21
N PHE A 297 -19.31 23.16 25.97
CA PHE A 297 -20.53 22.61 25.38
C PHE A 297 -20.51 21.08 25.29
N HIS A 298 -19.37 20.47 24.94
CA HIS A 298 -19.21 19.00 24.86
C HIS A 298 -19.12 18.34 26.24
N LEU A 299 -18.48 19.00 27.22
CA LEU A 299 -18.43 18.53 28.60
C LEU A 299 -19.83 18.50 29.25
N ASP A 300 -20.64 19.55 29.02
CA ASP A 300 -22.00 19.64 29.55
C ASP A 300 -22.96 18.61 28.91
N SER A 301 -22.78 18.32 27.62
CA SER A 301 -23.61 17.33 26.92
C SER A 301 -23.28 15.88 27.28
N ASN A 302 -22.02 15.57 27.60
CA ASN A 302 -21.62 14.26 28.14
C ASN A 302 -22.12 14.05 29.59
N GLN A 303 -22.22 15.10 30.41
CA GLN A 303 -22.81 14.98 31.76
C GLN A 303 -24.33 14.75 31.73
N GLN A 304 -25.04 15.24 30.70
CA GLN A 304 -26.48 15.00 30.53
C GLN A 304 -26.77 13.58 30.02
N SER A 305 -25.93 13.01 29.15
CA SER A 305 -26.09 11.62 28.68
C SER A 305 -25.85 10.57 29.76
N ASP A 306 -24.95 10.85 30.71
CA ASP A 306 -24.66 9.96 31.84
C ASP A 306 -25.76 9.99 32.92
N GLN A 307 -26.54 11.08 33.03
CA GLN A 307 -27.67 11.17 33.95
C GLN A 307 -28.96 10.50 33.44
N GLU A 308 -29.20 10.44 32.12
CA GLU A 308 -30.37 9.76 31.54
C GLU A 308 -30.24 8.22 31.55
N PHE A 309 -29.03 7.68 31.66
CA PHE A 309 -28.79 6.23 31.71
C PHE A 309 -28.98 5.60 33.10
N ASP A 310 -28.94 6.39 34.19
CA ASP A 310 -29.04 5.88 35.56
C ASP A 310 -30.50 5.77 36.07
N ASP A 311 -31.47 6.38 35.38
CA ASP A 311 -32.88 6.45 35.82
C ASP A 311 -33.79 5.33 35.23
N GLN A 312 -33.25 4.42 34.40
CA GLN A 312 -34.04 3.32 33.78
C GLN A 312 -33.79 1.91 34.33
N THR A 313 -32.94 1.74 35.36
CA THR A 313 -32.64 0.40 35.94
C THR A 313 -33.20 0.14 37.33
N ALA A 314 -34.27 0.82 37.75
CA ALA A 314 -34.98 0.48 38.99
C ALA A 314 -36.05 -0.60 38.76
N HIS A 315 -35.74 -1.86 39.07
CA HIS A 315 -36.73 -2.93 39.22
C HIS A 315 -37.72 -2.61 40.36
N PRO A 316 -39.02 -2.96 40.23
CA PRO A 316 -39.97 -2.80 41.33
C PRO A 316 -39.75 -3.89 42.38
N PRO A 317 -39.78 -3.57 43.70
CA PRO A 317 -39.75 -4.60 44.73
C PRO A 317 -41.13 -5.27 44.89
N ILE A 318 -41.07 -6.55 45.29
CA ILE A 318 -42.17 -7.49 45.59
C ILE A 318 -43.17 -6.90 46.59
#